data_AF-A0AAJ1Q7X5-F1
#
_entry.id   AF-A0AAJ1Q7X5-F1
#
_cell.length_a   1.000
_cell.length_b   1.000
_cell.length_c   1.000
_cell.angle_alpha   90.00
_cell.angle_beta   90.00
_cell.angle_gamma   90.00
#
_symmetry.space_group_name_H-M   'P 1'
#
loop_
_entity.id
_entity.type
_entity.pdbx_description
1 polymer ?
#
loop_
_entity_poly.entity_id
_entity_poly.type
_entity_poly.pdbx_seq_one_letter_code
_entity_poly.pdbx_strand_id
1 'polypeptide(L)' 'VNDETQNVLLECAFFSPLSITGRARRHGLHTDASHRYERGVDPALQHKAMERATRLLIDICGGEAGPVIDITNEATLPKR' A
#
# COMPACT_ATOMS: atom_id res chain seq x y z
N VAL A 1 -12.01 -6.71 5.45
CA VAL A 1 -12.76 -6.04 6.54
C VAL A 1 -14.21 -6.51 6.44
N ASN A 2 -14.80 -6.92 7.56
CA ASN A 2 -16.20 -7.35 7.65
C ASN A 2 -16.90 -6.62 8.81
N ASP A 3 -18.20 -6.86 9.00
CA ASP A 3 -19.05 -6.11 9.94
C ASP A 3 -18.61 -6.21 11.41
N GLU A 4 -17.94 -7.30 11.78
CA GLU A 4 -17.46 -7.57 13.15
C GLU A 4 -16.00 -7.13 13.37
N THR A 5 -15.33 -6.59 12.35
CA THR A 5 -13.91 -6.23 12.43
C THR A 5 -13.72 -5.01 13.32
N GLN A 6 -12.96 -5.18 14.41
CA GLN A 6 -12.59 -4.08 15.32
C GLN A 6 -11.13 -3.63 15.17
N ASN A 7 -10.26 -4.51 14.64
CA ASN A 7 -8.82 -4.27 14.51
C ASN A 7 -8.41 -4.51 13.06
N VAL A 8 -7.61 -3.59 12.50
CA VAL A 8 -7.12 -3.68 11.12
C VAL A 8 -5.61 -3.47 11.06
N LEU A 9 -4.99 -4.04 10.03
CA LEU A 9 -3.63 -3.74 9.64
C LEU A 9 -3.66 -3.01 8.29
N LEU A 10 -3.07 -1.81 8.22
CA LEU A 10 -2.97 -1.06 6.98
C LEU A 10 -1.72 -1.50 6.20
N GLU A 11 -1.92 -1.88 4.94
CA GLU A 11 -0.81 -2.13 4.01
C GLU A 11 -0.57 -0.89 3.14
N CYS A 12 0.66 -0.37 3.16
CA CYS A 12 1.12 0.65 2.22
C CYS A 12 2.53 0.27 1.76
N ALA A 13 2.63 -0.21 0.52
CA ALA A 13 3.86 -0.82 0.02
C ALA A 13 4.28 -0.22 -1.33
N PHE A 14 5.55 -0.45 -1.64
CA PHE A 14 6.08 -0.32 -2.99
C PHE A 14 6.31 -1.72 -3.55
N PHE A 15 5.72 -2.01 -4.71
CA PHE A 15 6.00 -3.22 -5.47
C PHE A 15 6.71 -2.86 -6.77
N SER A 16 7.81 -3.58 -7.08
CA SER A 16 8.50 -3.41 -8.35
C SER A 16 7.55 -3.69 -9.51
N PRO A 17 7.43 -2.79 -10.52
CA PRO A 17 6.48 -2.98 -11.61
C PRO A 17 6.64 -4.29 -12.38
N LEU A 18 7.89 -4.73 -12.57
CA LEU A 18 8.23 -6.00 -13.22
C LEU A 18 7.74 -7.23 -12.44
N SER A 19 7.51 -7.11 -11.13
CA SER A 19 6.94 -8.16 -10.29
C SER A 19 5.42 -8.23 -10.37
N ILE A 20 4.75 -7.15 -10.79
CA ILE A 20 3.28 -7.04 -10.84
C ILE A 20 2.72 -7.12 -12.26
N THR A 21 3.45 -6.64 -13.26
CA THR A 21 2.97 -6.54 -14.64
C THR A 21 2.41 -7.86 -15.18
N GLY A 22 1.21 -7.81 -15.78
CA GLY A 22 0.56 -8.97 -16.40
C GLY A 22 -0.01 -10.02 -15.45
N ARG A 23 0.24 -9.96 -14.12
CA ARG A 23 -0.29 -10.95 -13.16
C ARG A 23 -1.81 -10.82 -13.03
N ALA A 24 -2.32 -9.59 -12.90
CA ALA A 24 -3.77 -9.34 -12.81
C ALA A 24 -4.50 -9.81 -14.08
N ARG A 25 -4.00 -9.43 -15.27
CA ARG A 25 -4.58 -9.81 -16.56
C ARG A 25 -4.65 -11.32 -16.76
N ARG A 26 -3.65 -12.07 -16.27
CA ARG A 26 -3.64 -13.55 -16.34
C ARG A 26 -4.85 -14.19 -15.67
N HIS A 27 -5.40 -13.54 -14.65
CA HIS A 27 -6.58 -14.01 -13.92
C HIS A 27 -7.86 -13.23 -14.26
N GLY A 28 -7.86 -12.45 -15.36
CA GLY A 28 -9.01 -11.63 -15.74
C GLY A 28 -9.28 -10.46 -14.79
N LEU A 29 -8.31 -10.08 -13.96
CA LEU A 29 -8.43 -8.97 -13.01
C LEU A 29 -7.90 -7.68 -13.63
N HIS A 30 -8.57 -6.57 -13.30
CA HIS A 30 -8.12 -5.22 -13.63
C HIS A 30 -8.55 -4.27 -12.52
N THR A 31 -7.67 -4.00 -11.57
CA THR A 31 -7.95 -3.12 -10.42
C THR A 31 -7.11 -1.85 -10.49
N ASP A 32 -7.56 -0.83 -9.77
CA ASP A 32 -6.81 0.41 -9.56
C ASP A 32 -5.39 0.16 -9.04
N ALA A 33 -5.22 -0.80 -8.13
CA ALA A 33 -3.94 -1.19 -7.59
C ALA A 33 -3.07 -1.87 -8.65
N SER A 34 -3.59 -2.86 -9.39
CA SER A 34 -2.80 -3.53 -10.44
C SER A 34 -2.35 -2.56 -11.51
N HIS A 35 -3.24 -1.64 -11.93
CA HIS A 35 -2.97 -0.65 -12.96
C HIS A 35 -1.87 0.35 -12.53
N ARG A 36 -1.87 0.80 -11.27
CA ARG A 36 -0.86 1.72 -10.72
C ARG A 36 0.47 1.00 -10.51
N TYR A 37 0.48 -0.14 -9.83
CA TYR A 37 1.73 -0.84 -9.53
C TYR A 37 2.45 -1.35 -10.80
N GLU A 38 1.74 -1.79 -11.84
CA GLU A 38 2.39 -2.24 -13.08
C GLU A 38 3.02 -1.10 -13.91
N ARG A 39 2.59 0.15 -13.69
CA ARG A 39 3.15 1.35 -14.35
C ARG A 39 4.20 2.07 -13.52
N GLY A 40 4.29 1.75 -12.23
CA GLY A 40 5.16 2.41 -11.27
C GLY A 40 4.41 3.39 -10.38
N VAL A 41 4.64 3.22 -9.08
CA VAL A 41 4.28 4.19 -8.04
C VAL A 41 5.59 4.76 -7.50
N ASP A 42 5.59 6.03 -7.06
CA ASP A 42 6.77 6.65 -6.45
C ASP A 42 7.23 5.84 -5.22
N PRO A 43 8.47 5.30 -5.21
CA PRO A 43 8.99 4.50 -4.11
C PRO A 43 9.27 5.30 -2.83
N ALA A 44 9.10 6.63 -2.85
CA ALA A 44 9.24 7.48 -1.66
C ALA A 44 7.89 7.94 -1.09
N LEU A 45 6.75 7.50 -1.64
CA LEU A 45 5.42 8.01 -1.28
C LEU A 45 4.80 7.33 -0.06
N GLN A 46 5.23 6.11 0.26
CA GLN A 46 4.53 5.17 1.14
C GLN A 46 4.35 5.74 2.56
N HIS A 47 5.39 6.35 3.12
CA HIS A 47 5.32 7.00 4.44
C HIS A 47 4.22 8.06 4.51
N LYS A 48 4.22 9.01 3.56
CA LYS A 48 3.21 10.08 3.53
C LYS A 48 1.80 9.52 3.32
N ALA A 49 1.66 8.49 2.48
CA ALA A 49 0.38 7.86 2.21
C ALA A 49 -0.16 7.10 3.44
N MET A 50 0.70 6.37 4.15
CA MET A 50 0.37 5.66 5.39
C MET A 50 -0.12 6.61 6.48
N GLU A 51 0.63 7.69 6.73
CA GLU A 51 0.25 8.69 7.73
C GLU A 51 -1.07 9.38 7.37
N ARG A 52 -1.27 9.71 6.08
CA ARG A 52 -2.51 10.31 5.62
C ARG A 52 -3.71 9.38 5.81
N ALA A 53 -3.57 8.10 5.44
CA ALA A 53 -4.63 7.11 5.60
C ALA A 53 -4.95 6.85 7.08
N THR A 54 -3.92 6.70 7.92
CA THR A 54 -4.06 6.49 9.36
C THR A 54 -4.81 7.65 10.02
N ARG A 55 -4.43 8.89 9.71
CA ARG A 55 -5.10 10.09 10.22
C ARG A 55 -6.57 10.13 9.83
N LEU A 56 -6.87 9.94 8.54
CA LEU A 56 -8.25 9.96 8.05
C LEU A 56 -9.09 8.83 8.64
N LEU A 57 -8.51 7.64 8.81
CA LEU A 57 -9.20 6.50 9.39
C LEU A 57 -9.57 6.76 10.84
N ILE A 58 -8.67 7.30 11.66
CA ILE A 58 -8.95 7.67 13.05
C ILE A 58 -9.97 8.80 13.13
N ASP A 59 -9.82 9.84 12.31
CA ASP A 59 -10.73 11.00 12.31
C ASP A 59 -12.18 10.59 11.97
N ILE A 60 -12.37 9.52 11.18
CA ILE A 60 -13.70 9.05 10.73
C ILE A 60 -14.24 7.87 11.56
N CYS A 61 -13.38 6.90 11.88
CA CYS A 61 -13.79 5.63 12.50
C CYS A 61 -13.38 5.52 13.98
N GLY A 62 -12.57 6.46 14.50
CA GLY A 62 -11.98 6.37 15.83
C GLY A 62 -10.86 5.33 15.92
N GLY A 63 -10.53 4.93 17.15
CA GLY A 63 -9.47 3.99 17.46
C GLY A 63 -8.10 4.64 17.68
N GLU A 64 -7.09 3.81 17.88
CA GLU A 64 -5.71 4.22 18.16
C GLU A 64 -4.76 3.46 17.23
N ALA A 65 -3.74 4.15 16.71
CA ALA A 65 -2.73 3.55 15.85
C ALA A 65 -1.50 3.13 16.66
N GLY A 66 -1.01 1.92 16.38
CA GLY A 66 0.34 1.52 16.78
C GLY A 66 1.44 2.18 15.92
N PRO A 67 2.72 1.89 16.21
CA PRO A 67 3.83 2.40 15.39
C PRO A 67 3.81 1.78 13.99
N VAL A 68 4.31 2.53 13.00
CA VAL A 68 4.54 2.01 11.66
C VAL A 68 5.68 0.98 11.69
N ILE A 69 5.46 -0.16 11.06
CA ILE A 69 6.48 -1.19 10.84
C ILE A 69 7.06 -0.97 9.44
N ASP A 70 8.28 -0.44 9.37
CA ASP A 70 8.99 -0.22 8.10
C ASP A 70 10.01 -1.33 7.83
N ILE A 71 9.80 -2.07 6.75
CA ILE A 71 10.72 -3.07 6.22
C ILE A 71 11.17 -2.64 4.82
N THR A 72 12.13 -1.71 4.78
CA THR A 72 12.71 -1.21 3.53
C THR A 72 14.12 -1.72 3.32
N ASN A 73 14.40 -2.24 2.12
CA ASN A 73 15.76 -2.50 1.66
C ASN A 73 16.18 -1.45 0.63
N GLU A 74 16.88 -0.42 1.10
CA GLU A 74 17.31 0.72 0.28
C GLU A 74 18.12 0.30 -0.95
N ALA A 75 18.89 -0.79 -0.88
CA ALA A 75 19.70 -1.26 -2.00
C ALA A 75 18.87 -1.76 -3.19
N THR A 76 17.59 -2.08 -2.96
CA THR A 76 16.66 -2.59 -3.98
C THR A 76 15.70 -1.54 -4.52
N LEU A 77 15.71 -0.33 -3.96
CA LEU A 77 14.85 0.75 -4.43
C LEU A 77 15.34 1.28 -5.78
N PRO A 78 14.42 1.68 -6.68
CA PRO A 78 14.79 2.34 -7.92
C PRO A 78 15.60 3.61 -7.63
N LYS A 79 16.78 3.72 -8.24
CA LYS A 79 17.57 4.96 -8.21
C LYS A 79 16.94 5.98 -9.15
N ARG A 80 16.83 7.23 -8.70
CA ARG A 80 16.42 8.36 -9.55
C ARG A 80 17.52 8.73 -10.54
#